data_AF-A0A7Z7LD77-F1
#
_entry.id   AF-A0A7Z7LD77-F1
#
_cell.length_a   1.000
_cell.length_b   1.000
_cell.length_c   1.000
_cell.angle_alpha   90.00
_cell.angle_beta   90.00
_cell.angle_gamma   90.00
#
_symmetry.space_group_name_H-M   'P 1'
#
loop_
_entity.id
_entity.type
_entity.pdbx_description
1 polymer ?
#
loop_
_entity_poly.entity_id
_entity_poly.type
_entity_poly.pdbx_seq_one_letter_code
_entity_poly.pdbx_strand_id
1 'polypeptide(L)'
;MASCALGHATYSGSPGQLISAFELAFAENLKKLMKWHVEAFSFLSTGLKDGRDGYDIIAKELQYMTVGGVAYEENGVKITHFPAVHDRNGSISYKLEWNGLSMIFSGDTIPNYYMIEQAKGVDVLIHEMVVPPEVWASKNSGLNPGDPGWERAVGFALAVQRNSHTSQKAFGYILSQTNPRLGVTTHFQANEDTVGPAIENIRLLYEGPVAIATDLLVIDVSKNDIILRRAVVSDYAWYPQPYIYPQDQIAPPKYDGPFAQLSDTLLGSIVPEEIYESDK
;
A
#
# COMPACT_ATOMS: atom_id res chain seq x y z
N MET A 1 -3.19 10.39 -10.54
CA MET A 1 -2.92 9.13 -11.27
C MET A 1 -2.47 8.10 -10.25
N ALA A 2 -3.32 7.11 -9.94
CA ALA A 2 -2.84 5.91 -9.27
C ALA A 2 -1.95 5.18 -10.28
N SER A 3 -0.64 5.27 -10.09
CA SER A 3 0.34 4.57 -10.90
C SER A 3 0.33 3.11 -10.44
N CYS A 4 -0.56 2.29 -11.01
CA CYS A 4 -0.33 0.85 -11.10
C CYS A 4 0.98 0.72 -11.88
N ALA A 5 2.08 0.41 -11.18
CA ALA A 5 3.41 0.40 -11.76
C ALA A 5 3.46 -0.52 -12.98
N LEU A 6 3.48 0.07 -14.18
CA LEU A 6 3.86 -0.61 -15.42
C LEU A 6 5.38 -0.80 -15.38
N GLY A 7 5.84 -1.72 -14.54
CA GLY A 7 7.15 -2.32 -14.68
C GLY A 7 7.15 -3.17 -15.94
N HIS A 8 7.72 -2.65 -17.02
CA HIS A 8 7.94 -3.40 -18.26
C HIS A 8 9.08 -4.40 -18.02
N ALA A 9 8.80 -5.47 -17.27
CA ALA A 9 9.59 -6.69 -17.30
C ALA A 9 9.07 -7.50 -18.50
N THR A 10 9.88 -7.62 -19.55
CA THR A 10 9.63 -8.55 -20.65
C THR A 10 9.53 -9.96 -20.07
N TYR A 11 8.31 -10.49 -19.94
CA TYR A 11 8.08 -11.85 -19.47
C TYR A 11 7.47 -12.67 -20.61
N SER A 12 8.12 -13.78 -20.94
CA SER A 12 7.78 -14.70 -22.02
C SER A 12 7.01 -15.95 -21.55
N GLY A 13 6.45 -15.95 -20.34
CA GLY A 13 5.61 -17.06 -19.86
C GLY A 13 4.16 -16.93 -20.30
N SER A 14 3.47 -18.07 -20.39
CA SER A 14 2.07 -18.10 -20.79
C SER A 14 1.15 -17.46 -19.71
N PRO A 15 0.00 -16.88 -20.10
CA PRO A 15 -1.01 -16.46 -19.14
C PRO A 15 -1.38 -17.61 -18.21
N GLY A 16 -1.21 -17.42 -16.90
CA GLY A 16 -1.56 -18.41 -15.89
C GLY A 16 -0.39 -19.16 -15.24
N GLN A 17 0.85 -19.00 -15.70
CA GLN A 17 2.00 -19.54 -14.95
C GLN A 17 2.21 -18.76 -13.65
N LEU A 18 2.29 -19.52 -12.54
CA LEU A 18 2.81 -19.04 -11.25
C LEU A 18 4.21 -18.44 -11.50
N ILE A 19 4.39 -17.16 -11.18
CA ILE A 19 5.73 -16.60 -11.09
C ILE A 19 6.27 -16.89 -9.69
N SER A 20 6.46 -18.18 -9.37
CA SER A 20 7.17 -18.53 -8.13
C SER A 20 8.54 -17.86 -8.15
N ALA A 21 8.89 -17.19 -7.06
CA ALA A 21 10.16 -16.48 -6.83
C ALA A 21 10.34 -15.10 -7.50
N PHE A 22 9.31 -14.48 -8.09
CA PHE A 22 9.45 -13.09 -8.56
C PHE A 22 9.69 -12.13 -7.41
N GLU A 23 8.92 -12.23 -6.33
CA GLU A 23 9.02 -11.34 -5.17
C GLU A 23 10.36 -11.51 -4.45
N LEU A 24 10.83 -12.76 -4.32
CA LEU A 24 12.14 -13.05 -3.76
C LEU A 24 13.26 -12.48 -4.64
N ALA A 25 13.20 -12.71 -5.96
CA ALA A 25 14.17 -12.12 -6.89
C ALA A 25 14.10 -10.59 -6.91
N PHE A 26 12.91 -10.01 -6.79
CA PHE A 26 12.72 -8.56 -6.68
C PHE A 26 13.40 -8.03 -5.42
N ALA A 27 13.15 -8.64 -4.26
CA ALA A 27 13.78 -8.24 -3.00
C ALA A 27 15.31 -8.38 -3.05
N GLU A 28 15.82 -9.49 -3.61
CA GLU A 28 17.26 -9.69 -3.80
C GLU A 28 17.88 -8.64 -4.71
N ASN A 29 17.22 -8.32 -5.84
CA ASN A 29 17.73 -7.32 -6.78
C ASN A 29 17.58 -5.91 -6.22
N LEU A 30 16.56 -5.64 -5.41
CA LEU A 30 16.43 -4.39 -4.67
C LEU A 30 17.59 -4.22 -3.67
N LYS A 31 17.96 -5.27 -2.93
CA LYS A 31 19.15 -5.25 -2.07
C LYS A 31 20.42 -4.94 -2.85
N LYS A 32 20.60 -5.57 -4.03
CA LYS A 32 21.75 -5.30 -4.90
C LYS A 32 21.77 -3.85 -5.39
N LEU A 33 20.62 -3.33 -5.84
CA LEU A 33 20.46 -1.96 -6.29
C LEU A 33 20.81 -0.96 -5.17
N MET A 34 20.35 -1.23 -3.95
CA MET A 34 20.57 -0.37 -2.80
C MET A 34 21.97 -0.49 -2.19
N LYS A 35 22.80 -1.44 -2.65
CA LYS A 35 24.10 -1.74 -2.04
C LYS A 35 24.98 -0.49 -1.87
N TRP A 36 25.09 0.34 -2.89
CA TRP A 36 25.91 1.56 -2.80
C TRP A 36 25.40 2.49 -1.70
N HIS A 37 24.09 2.68 -1.60
CA HIS A 37 23.48 3.50 -0.56
C HIS A 37 23.71 2.91 0.83
N VAL A 38 23.51 1.60 1.00
CA VAL A 38 23.77 0.90 2.27
C VAL A 38 25.23 1.07 2.69
N GLU A 39 26.17 0.81 1.78
CA GLU A 39 27.60 0.96 2.08
C GLU A 39 27.96 2.41 2.42
N ALA A 40 27.42 3.39 1.68
CA ALA A 40 27.67 4.81 1.93
C ALA A 40 27.32 5.27 3.35
N PHE A 41 26.31 4.68 4.01
CA PHE A 41 25.94 5.00 5.41
C PHE A 41 26.58 4.08 6.45
N SER A 42 27.28 3.02 6.04
CA SER A 42 27.86 2.02 6.94
C SER A 42 29.14 2.50 7.67
N PHE A 43 29.45 3.79 7.63
CA PHE A 43 30.37 4.44 8.58
C PHE A 43 29.70 4.69 9.94
N LEU A 44 28.37 4.64 9.99
CA LEU A 44 27.59 4.50 11.21
C LEU A 44 27.25 3.03 11.44
N SER A 45 26.84 2.71 12.67
CA SER A 45 26.30 1.39 12.96
C SER A 45 24.93 1.22 12.35
N THR A 46 24.80 0.23 11.46
CA THR A 46 23.56 -0.04 10.71
C THR A 46 22.84 -1.29 11.19
N GLY A 47 23.42 -2.03 12.14
CA GLY A 47 22.87 -3.28 12.63
C GLY A 47 23.10 -3.52 14.12
N LEU A 48 22.53 -4.62 14.60
CA LEU A 48 22.61 -5.13 15.96
C LEU A 48 23.55 -6.33 16.00
N LYS A 49 24.17 -6.58 17.16
CA LYS A 49 25.09 -7.72 17.36
C LYS A 49 24.44 -9.09 17.23
N ASP A 50 23.11 -9.15 17.28
CA ASP A 50 22.34 -10.38 17.05
C ASP A 50 22.09 -10.69 15.56
N GLY A 51 22.65 -9.88 14.66
CA GLY A 51 22.61 -10.09 13.21
C GLY A 51 21.47 -9.38 12.49
N ARG A 52 20.61 -8.64 13.20
CA ARG A 52 19.59 -7.78 12.57
C ARG A 52 20.24 -6.54 11.98
N ASP A 53 19.88 -6.16 10.75
CA ASP A 53 20.40 -4.98 10.07
C ASP A 53 19.24 -4.09 9.60
N GLY A 54 19.37 -2.77 9.78
CA GLY A 54 18.37 -1.77 9.42
C GLY A 54 18.13 -1.62 7.91
N TYR A 55 19.00 -2.19 7.08
CA TYR A 55 18.87 -2.24 5.61
C TYR A 55 18.46 -3.62 5.10
N ASP A 56 18.22 -4.61 5.98
CA ASP A 56 17.78 -5.91 5.54
C ASP A 56 16.31 -5.92 5.11
N ILE A 57 16.00 -6.73 4.10
CA ILE A 57 14.66 -6.93 3.57
C ILE A 57 14.39 -8.43 3.58
N ILE A 58 13.55 -8.89 4.51
CA ILE A 58 13.15 -10.29 4.59
C ILE A 58 11.80 -10.43 3.89
N ALA A 59 11.83 -10.83 2.62
CA ALA A 59 10.63 -11.07 1.85
C ALA A 59 10.01 -12.43 2.20
N LYS A 60 8.69 -12.42 2.47
CA LYS A 60 7.89 -13.63 2.64
C LYS A 60 6.90 -13.72 1.49
N GLU A 61 7.15 -14.63 0.55
CA GLU A 61 6.26 -14.88 -0.58
C GLU A 61 5.02 -15.67 -0.11
N LEU A 62 3.83 -15.19 -0.49
CA LEU A 62 2.55 -15.77 -0.12
C LEU A 62 1.91 -16.44 -1.33
N GLN A 63 1.40 -17.66 -1.14
CA GLN A 63 0.77 -18.40 -2.23
C GLN A 63 -0.60 -17.80 -2.56
N TYR A 64 -0.68 -17.00 -3.63
CA TYR A 64 -1.84 -16.12 -3.88
C TYR A 64 -3.21 -16.81 -3.91
N MET A 65 -3.26 -18.10 -4.31
CA MET A 65 -4.51 -18.90 -4.35
C MET A 65 -4.96 -19.45 -2.99
N THR A 66 -4.13 -19.37 -1.96
CA THR A 66 -4.46 -19.92 -0.64
C THR A 66 -5.47 -18.99 0.06
N VAL A 67 -6.64 -19.55 0.38
CA VAL A 67 -7.63 -18.90 1.23
C VAL A 67 -7.30 -19.20 2.70
N GLY A 68 -7.12 -18.16 3.51
CA GLY A 68 -6.77 -18.31 4.93
C GLY A 68 -5.29 -18.60 5.18
N GLY A 69 -4.41 -18.38 4.19
CA GLY A 69 -2.97 -18.55 4.35
C GLY A 69 -2.41 -17.53 5.34
N VAL A 70 -1.47 -17.94 6.22
CA VAL A 70 -0.96 -17.07 7.29
C VAL A 70 0.21 -16.20 6.78
N ALA A 71 -0.07 -14.91 6.64
CA ALA A 71 0.94 -13.90 6.31
C ALA A 71 1.80 -13.55 7.53
N TYR A 72 1.16 -13.37 8.70
CA TYR A 72 1.83 -13.03 9.96
C TYR A 72 1.04 -13.57 11.14
N GLU A 73 1.73 -14.09 12.16
CA GLU A 73 1.10 -14.55 13.39
C GLU A 73 2.06 -14.41 14.57
N GLU A 74 1.81 -13.44 15.44
CA GLU A 74 2.62 -13.17 16.62
C GLU A 74 1.84 -12.32 17.62
N ASN A 75 2.08 -12.49 18.93
CA ASN A 75 1.48 -11.64 19.98
C ASN A 75 -0.05 -11.52 19.90
N GLY A 76 -0.72 -12.61 19.48
CA GLY A 76 -2.16 -12.69 19.28
C GLY A 76 -2.68 -11.99 18.01
N VAL A 77 -1.83 -11.30 17.26
CA VAL A 77 -2.15 -10.74 15.94
C VAL A 77 -2.08 -11.87 14.93
N LYS A 78 -3.13 -12.02 14.12
CA LYS A 78 -3.15 -12.95 13.00
C LYS A 78 -3.53 -12.20 11.73
N ILE A 79 -2.66 -12.25 10.73
CA ILE A 79 -2.93 -11.74 9.39
C ILE A 79 -3.00 -12.94 8.45
N THR A 80 -4.18 -13.16 7.88
CA THR A 80 -4.37 -14.14 6.81
C THR A 80 -4.55 -13.44 5.47
N HIS A 81 -4.38 -14.18 4.38
CA HIS A 81 -4.64 -13.69 3.03
C HIS A 81 -5.57 -14.63 2.25
N PHE A 82 -6.14 -14.09 1.18
CA PHE A 82 -6.99 -14.81 0.22
C PHE A 82 -6.90 -14.15 -1.16
N PRO A 83 -7.31 -14.82 -2.25
CA PRO A 83 -7.14 -14.31 -3.60
C PRO A 83 -7.96 -13.03 -3.84
N ALA A 84 -7.35 -12.07 -4.53
CA ALA A 84 -8.02 -10.94 -5.16
C ALA A 84 -8.00 -11.11 -6.68
N VAL A 85 -8.93 -10.45 -7.38
CA VAL A 85 -9.03 -10.54 -8.84
C VAL A 85 -8.71 -9.18 -9.45
N HIS A 86 -7.48 -9.00 -9.92
CA HIS A 86 -7.00 -7.71 -10.42
C HIS A 86 -5.89 -7.88 -11.45
N ASP A 87 -6.14 -7.44 -12.69
CA ASP A 87 -5.25 -7.47 -13.86
C ASP A 87 -4.72 -8.86 -14.26
N ARG A 88 -3.87 -9.45 -13.40
CA ARG A 88 -3.16 -10.72 -13.58
C ARG A 88 -3.13 -11.54 -12.29
N ASN A 89 -2.76 -12.81 -12.40
CA ASN A 89 -2.57 -13.68 -11.24
C ASN A 89 -1.49 -13.13 -10.30
N GLY A 90 -1.77 -13.14 -8.99
CA GLY A 90 -0.83 -12.75 -7.93
C GLY A 90 -1.46 -11.89 -6.83
N SER A 91 -2.52 -11.14 -7.16
CA SER A 91 -3.17 -10.22 -6.21
C SER A 91 -3.86 -10.97 -5.07
N ILE A 92 -3.71 -10.45 -3.85
CA ILE A 92 -4.34 -10.98 -2.63
C ILE A 92 -4.92 -9.86 -1.79
N SER A 93 -5.97 -10.19 -1.03
CA SER A 93 -6.51 -9.38 0.05
C SER A 93 -6.03 -9.91 1.40
N TYR A 94 -6.03 -9.06 2.42
CA TYR A 94 -5.62 -9.41 3.78
C TYR A 94 -6.76 -9.30 4.78
N LYS A 95 -6.81 -10.24 5.72
CA LYS A 95 -7.67 -10.19 6.90
C LYS A 95 -6.80 -10.17 8.16
N LEU A 96 -6.92 -9.09 8.93
CA LEU A 96 -6.34 -8.93 10.26
C LEU A 96 -7.37 -9.37 11.31
N GLU A 97 -6.95 -10.18 12.26
CA GLU A 97 -7.70 -10.56 13.45
C GLU A 97 -6.83 -10.35 14.69
N TRP A 98 -7.33 -9.62 15.68
CA TRP A 98 -6.59 -9.33 16.92
C TRP A 98 -7.54 -8.93 18.05
N ASN A 99 -7.36 -9.51 19.25
CA ASN A 99 -8.15 -9.18 20.44
C ASN A 99 -9.68 -9.24 20.28
N GLY A 100 -10.16 -10.11 19.37
CA GLY A 100 -11.58 -10.24 19.04
C GLY A 100 -12.13 -9.15 18.13
N LEU A 101 -11.24 -8.36 17.50
CA LEU A 101 -11.54 -7.43 16.42
C LEU A 101 -11.00 -7.97 15.10
N SER A 102 -11.57 -7.51 14.00
CA SER A 102 -11.30 -7.97 12.65
C SER A 102 -11.37 -6.84 11.63
N MET A 103 -10.43 -6.85 10.69
CA MET A 103 -10.39 -5.88 9.59
C MET A 103 -9.98 -6.60 8.31
N ILE A 104 -10.61 -6.26 7.19
CA ILE A 104 -10.12 -6.62 5.87
C ILE A 104 -9.62 -5.39 5.14
N PHE A 105 -8.49 -5.55 4.45
CA PHE A 105 -8.01 -4.64 3.43
C PHE A 105 -8.01 -5.38 2.09
N SER A 106 -8.83 -4.92 1.14
CA SER A 106 -9.03 -5.63 -0.12
C SER A 106 -7.80 -5.64 -1.03
N GLY A 107 -6.98 -4.58 -0.98
CA GLY A 107 -6.14 -4.22 -2.13
C GLY A 107 -7.03 -3.85 -3.33
N ASP A 108 -6.47 -3.88 -4.54
CA ASP A 108 -7.25 -3.65 -5.74
C ASP A 108 -7.88 -4.97 -6.21
N THR A 109 -9.15 -4.92 -6.60
CA THR A 109 -9.92 -6.09 -7.00
C THR A 109 -11.22 -5.71 -7.71
N ILE A 110 -11.62 -6.51 -8.68
CA ILE A 110 -13.01 -6.60 -9.10
C ILE A 110 -13.85 -7.34 -8.04
N PRO A 111 -15.19 -7.18 -8.04
CA PRO A 111 -16.07 -7.92 -7.15
C PRO A 111 -15.91 -9.43 -7.33
N ASN A 112 -15.73 -10.16 -6.23
CA ASN A 112 -15.49 -11.60 -6.26
C ASN A 112 -16.06 -12.29 -5.01
N TYR A 113 -16.25 -13.61 -5.10
CA TYR A 113 -16.83 -14.40 -4.01
C TYR A 113 -15.89 -14.61 -2.83
N TYR A 114 -14.56 -14.61 -3.02
CA TYR A 114 -13.62 -14.69 -1.91
C TYR A 114 -13.83 -13.54 -0.93
N MET A 115 -13.97 -12.32 -1.44
CA MET A 115 -14.28 -11.15 -0.62
C MET A 115 -15.61 -11.30 0.13
N ILE A 116 -16.67 -11.71 -0.56
CA ILE A 116 -18.00 -11.89 0.05
C ILE A 116 -17.95 -12.95 1.16
N GLU A 117 -17.18 -14.02 0.99
CA GLU A 117 -17.05 -15.08 1.98
C GLU A 117 -16.21 -14.66 3.18
N GLN A 118 -15.06 -14.02 2.95
CA GLN A 118 -14.10 -13.69 4.00
C GLN A 118 -14.52 -12.48 4.83
N ALA A 119 -15.27 -11.54 4.25
CA ALA A 119 -15.67 -10.30 4.90
C ALA A 119 -16.97 -10.37 5.71
N LYS A 120 -17.61 -11.53 5.83
CA LYS A 120 -18.85 -11.66 6.61
C LYS A 120 -18.63 -11.26 8.07
N GLY A 121 -19.35 -10.23 8.50
CA GLY A 121 -19.39 -9.79 9.90
C GLY A 121 -18.08 -9.22 10.43
N VAL A 122 -17.14 -8.81 9.57
CA VAL A 122 -15.91 -8.14 10.03
C VAL A 122 -16.23 -6.79 10.65
N ASP A 123 -15.37 -6.30 11.56
CA ASP A 123 -15.61 -5.00 12.18
C ASP A 123 -15.40 -3.87 11.17
N VAL A 124 -14.33 -3.95 10.37
CA VAL A 124 -14.04 -2.96 9.33
C VAL A 124 -13.70 -3.64 8.02
N LEU A 125 -14.43 -3.30 6.96
CA LEU A 125 -14.11 -3.69 5.59
C LEU A 125 -13.58 -2.48 4.81
N ILE A 126 -12.27 -2.40 4.61
CA ILE A 126 -11.63 -1.43 3.73
C ILE A 126 -11.54 -2.03 2.33
N HIS A 127 -12.32 -1.48 1.41
CA HIS A 127 -12.43 -1.98 0.03
C HIS A 127 -12.10 -0.90 -1.00
N GLU A 128 -11.44 -1.28 -2.09
CA GLU A 128 -11.27 -0.39 -3.24
C GLU A 128 -12.60 -0.02 -3.89
N MET A 129 -12.68 1.18 -4.46
CA MET A 129 -13.79 1.58 -5.31
C MET A 129 -13.29 2.65 -6.26
N VAL A 130 -13.86 2.71 -7.46
CA VAL A 130 -13.50 3.72 -8.46
C VAL A 130 -14.71 4.51 -8.95
N VAL A 131 -14.46 5.67 -9.56
CA VAL A 131 -15.51 6.45 -10.24
C VAL A 131 -16.06 5.71 -11.47
N PRO A 132 -17.26 6.07 -11.96
CA PRO A 132 -17.78 5.54 -13.22
C PRO A 132 -16.82 5.79 -14.40
N PRO A 133 -16.79 4.89 -15.42
CA PRO A 133 -15.91 5.03 -16.58
C PRO A 133 -16.04 6.38 -17.31
N GLU A 134 -17.23 6.95 -17.37
CA GLU A 134 -17.50 8.25 -17.99
C GLU A 134 -16.85 9.39 -17.20
N VAL A 135 -16.89 9.32 -15.87
CA VAL A 135 -16.22 10.30 -15.01
C VAL A 135 -14.72 10.20 -15.18
N TRP A 136 -14.17 8.98 -15.24
CA TRP A 136 -12.75 8.78 -15.53
C TRP A 136 -12.35 9.32 -16.89
N ALA A 137 -13.10 8.97 -17.94
CA ALA A 137 -12.85 9.44 -19.29
C ALA A 137 -12.83 10.97 -19.33
N SER A 138 -13.84 11.61 -18.76
CA SER A 138 -13.92 13.08 -18.73
C SER A 138 -12.79 13.71 -17.93
N LYS A 139 -12.57 13.29 -16.67
CA LYS A 139 -11.57 13.90 -15.78
C LYS A 139 -10.13 13.68 -16.27
N ASN A 140 -9.82 12.54 -16.89
CA ASN A 140 -8.46 12.23 -17.35
C ASN A 140 -8.15 12.80 -18.73
N SER A 141 -9.14 12.91 -19.63
CA SER A 141 -8.91 13.37 -21.00
C SER A 141 -9.36 14.81 -21.28
N GLY A 142 -10.23 15.37 -20.44
CA GLY A 142 -10.89 16.65 -20.68
C GLY A 142 -12.04 16.59 -21.70
N LEU A 143 -12.36 15.41 -22.24
CA LEU A 143 -13.44 15.21 -23.21
C LEU A 143 -14.83 15.19 -22.51
N ASN A 144 -15.85 15.58 -23.26
CA ASN A 144 -17.25 15.54 -22.88
C ASN A 144 -18.06 14.64 -23.83
N PRO A 145 -19.26 14.19 -23.42
CA PRO A 145 -20.18 13.50 -24.31
C PRO A 145 -20.41 14.28 -25.62
N GLY A 146 -20.13 13.63 -26.76
CA GLY A 146 -20.24 14.23 -28.09
C GLY A 146 -18.91 14.69 -28.71
N ASP A 147 -17.84 14.83 -27.92
CA ASP A 147 -16.54 15.21 -28.44
C ASP A 147 -15.92 14.07 -29.29
N PRO A 148 -15.14 14.40 -30.33
CA PRO A 148 -14.39 13.40 -31.09
C PRO A 148 -13.46 12.59 -30.18
N GLY A 149 -13.72 11.29 -30.05
CA GLY A 149 -12.93 10.38 -29.21
C GLY A 149 -13.55 10.05 -27.84
N TRP A 150 -14.69 10.66 -27.48
CA TRP A 150 -15.40 10.37 -26.23
C TRP A 150 -15.65 8.87 -26.01
N GLU A 151 -16.30 8.21 -26.98
CA GLU A 151 -16.61 6.78 -26.89
C GLU A 151 -15.37 5.90 -26.73
N ARG A 152 -14.24 6.32 -27.33
CA ARG A 152 -12.96 5.61 -27.18
C ARG A 152 -12.41 5.79 -25.76
N ALA A 153 -12.45 7.00 -25.21
CA ALA A 153 -11.99 7.28 -23.85
C ALA A 153 -12.83 6.52 -22.81
N VAL A 154 -14.15 6.52 -22.94
CA VAL A 154 -15.06 5.72 -22.10
C VAL A 154 -14.77 4.23 -22.25
N GLY A 155 -14.58 3.75 -23.48
CA GLY A 155 -14.24 2.35 -23.75
C GLY A 155 -12.95 1.90 -23.05
N PHE A 156 -11.90 2.74 -23.04
CA PHE A 156 -10.67 2.45 -22.31
C PHE A 156 -10.88 2.42 -20.79
N ALA A 157 -11.57 3.43 -20.24
CA ALA A 157 -11.87 3.48 -18.80
C ALA A 157 -12.71 2.28 -18.36
N LEU A 158 -13.67 1.85 -19.19
CA LEU A 158 -14.51 0.67 -18.94
C LEU A 158 -13.70 -0.63 -19.00
N ALA A 159 -12.76 -0.75 -19.94
CA ALA A 159 -11.90 -1.91 -20.04
C ALA A 159 -11.02 -2.07 -18.79
N VAL A 160 -10.43 -0.97 -18.30
CA VAL A 160 -9.68 -0.95 -17.04
C VAL A 160 -10.60 -1.32 -15.86
N GLN A 161 -11.76 -0.67 -15.72
CA GLN A 161 -12.68 -0.99 -14.62
C GLN A 161 -13.09 -2.47 -14.60
N ARG A 162 -13.42 -3.04 -15.76
CA ARG A 162 -13.83 -4.45 -15.86
C ARG A 162 -12.70 -5.44 -15.60
N ASN A 163 -11.46 -5.04 -15.83
CA ASN A 163 -10.30 -5.90 -15.64
C ASN A 163 -9.78 -5.87 -14.19
N SER A 164 -9.92 -4.73 -13.50
CA SER A 164 -9.17 -4.49 -12.26
C SER A 164 -9.95 -3.91 -11.08
N HIS A 165 -11.13 -3.31 -11.27
CA HIS A 165 -11.71 -2.44 -10.23
C HIS A 165 -13.17 -2.67 -9.89
N THR A 166 -13.54 -2.21 -8.69
CA THR A 166 -14.90 -2.30 -8.15
C THR A 166 -15.69 -1.01 -8.38
N SER A 167 -16.83 -1.13 -9.05
CA SER A 167 -17.76 0.00 -9.22
C SER A 167 -18.48 0.34 -7.92
N GLN A 168 -18.97 1.57 -7.81
CA GLN A 168 -19.68 2.08 -6.62
C GLN A 168 -20.89 1.21 -6.21
N LYS A 169 -21.69 0.80 -7.19
CA LYS A 169 -22.84 -0.10 -6.95
C LYS A 169 -22.38 -1.49 -6.51
N ALA A 170 -21.28 -1.99 -7.08
CA ALA A 170 -20.75 -3.29 -6.68
C ALA A 170 -20.15 -3.26 -5.26
N PHE A 171 -19.54 -2.14 -4.84
CA PHE A 171 -19.14 -1.96 -3.44
C PHE A 171 -20.37 -1.99 -2.51
N GLY A 172 -21.44 -1.26 -2.86
CA GLY A 172 -22.72 -1.34 -2.12
C GLY A 172 -23.28 -2.77 -2.04
N TYR A 173 -23.19 -3.54 -3.13
CA TYR A 173 -23.56 -4.96 -3.12
C TYR A 173 -22.68 -5.79 -2.17
N ILE A 174 -21.36 -5.64 -2.22
CA ILE A 174 -20.44 -6.36 -1.32
C ILE A 174 -20.77 -6.06 0.14
N LEU A 175 -21.00 -4.79 0.49
CA LEU A 175 -21.39 -4.38 1.85
C LEU A 175 -22.71 -5.03 2.28
N SER A 176 -23.69 -5.13 1.38
CA SER A 176 -24.98 -5.77 1.69
C SER A 176 -24.86 -7.28 1.94
N GLN A 177 -23.90 -7.95 1.29
CA GLN A 177 -23.66 -9.38 1.48
C GLN A 177 -22.78 -9.69 2.70
N THR A 178 -21.94 -8.75 3.11
CA THR A 178 -20.90 -8.96 4.15
C THR A 178 -21.29 -8.35 5.50
N ASN A 179 -22.11 -7.29 5.48
CA ASN A 179 -22.63 -6.58 6.64
C ASN A 179 -21.56 -6.27 7.72
N PRO A 180 -20.48 -5.55 7.36
CA PRO A 180 -19.46 -5.16 8.34
C PRO A 180 -20.04 -4.12 9.32
N ARG A 181 -19.40 -3.96 10.49
CA ARG A 181 -19.79 -2.85 11.41
C ARG A 181 -19.51 -1.48 10.78
N LEU A 182 -18.47 -1.39 9.93
CA LEU A 182 -18.17 -0.24 9.08
C LEU A 182 -17.60 -0.69 7.72
N GLY A 183 -18.25 -0.26 6.64
CA GLY A 183 -17.65 -0.25 5.31
C GLY A 183 -16.80 1.00 5.10
N VAL A 184 -15.61 0.87 4.51
CA VAL A 184 -14.75 2.00 4.15
C VAL A 184 -14.33 1.82 2.72
N THR A 185 -14.60 2.80 1.86
CA THR A 185 -14.02 2.81 0.52
C THR A 185 -12.71 3.58 0.50
N THR A 186 -11.70 3.03 -0.17
CA THR A 186 -10.43 3.68 -0.53
C THR A 186 -10.15 3.50 -2.03
N HIS A 187 -9.00 3.96 -2.50
CA HIS A 187 -8.60 3.89 -3.92
C HIS A 187 -9.58 4.63 -4.87
N PHE A 188 -10.45 5.44 -4.28
CA PHE A 188 -11.47 6.23 -4.93
C PHE A 188 -10.95 7.63 -5.22
N GLN A 189 -11.24 8.16 -6.42
CA GLN A 189 -10.90 9.54 -6.78
C GLN A 189 -11.87 10.51 -6.11
N ALA A 190 -11.80 10.56 -4.77
CA ALA A 190 -12.64 11.36 -3.91
C ALA A 190 -12.37 12.86 -4.17
N ASN A 191 -13.40 13.55 -4.63
CA ASN A 191 -13.39 15.00 -4.84
C ASN A 191 -14.80 15.55 -4.56
N GLU A 192 -14.96 16.87 -4.68
CA GLU A 192 -16.23 17.56 -4.38
C GLU A 192 -17.42 17.03 -5.20
N ASP A 193 -17.19 16.63 -6.45
CA ASP A 193 -18.25 16.21 -7.37
C ASP A 193 -18.42 14.69 -7.52
N THR A 194 -17.55 13.86 -6.92
CA THR A 194 -17.63 12.40 -6.99
C THR A 194 -18.14 11.76 -5.70
N VAL A 195 -17.92 12.39 -4.53
CA VAL A 195 -18.30 11.84 -3.22
C VAL A 195 -19.82 11.67 -3.09
N GLY A 196 -20.59 12.70 -3.44
CA GLY A 196 -22.06 12.65 -3.36
C GLY A 196 -22.65 11.51 -4.20
N PRO A 197 -22.40 11.49 -5.53
CA PRO A 197 -22.87 10.40 -6.40
C PRO A 197 -22.39 9.00 -5.98
N ALA A 198 -21.18 8.90 -5.42
CA ALA A 198 -20.68 7.62 -4.90
C ALA A 198 -21.51 7.12 -3.72
N ILE A 199 -21.80 7.97 -2.74
CA ILE A 199 -22.67 7.63 -1.61
C ILE A 199 -24.05 7.23 -2.13
N GLU A 200 -24.65 7.99 -3.03
CA GLU A 200 -25.95 7.66 -3.63
C GLU A 200 -25.96 6.25 -4.25
N ASN A 201 -24.94 5.91 -5.05
CA ASN A 201 -24.82 4.60 -5.67
C ASN A 201 -24.61 3.45 -4.66
N ILE A 202 -23.86 3.68 -3.58
CA ILE A 202 -23.69 2.69 -2.50
C ILE A 202 -25.02 2.47 -1.78
N ARG A 203 -25.75 3.55 -1.49
CA ARG A 203 -27.04 3.53 -0.76
C ARG A 203 -28.15 2.81 -1.50
N LEU A 204 -28.03 2.58 -2.81
CA LEU A 204 -28.98 1.73 -3.54
C LEU A 204 -29.05 0.29 -3.00
N LEU A 205 -27.99 -0.19 -2.32
CA LEU A 205 -27.85 -1.58 -1.92
C LEU A 205 -27.43 -1.77 -0.46
N TYR A 206 -26.95 -0.71 0.22
CA TYR A 206 -26.46 -0.83 1.60
C TYR A 206 -26.86 0.36 2.48
N GLU A 207 -27.54 0.04 3.58
CA GLU A 207 -28.04 1.00 4.57
C GLU A 207 -27.11 1.17 5.79
N GLY A 208 -26.13 0.27 5.97
CA GLY A 208 -25.25 0.30 7.15
C GLY A 208 -24.20 1.41 7.11
N PRO A 209 -23.34 1.50 8.15
CA PRO A 209 -22.31 2.54 8.23
C PRO A 209 -21.29 2.42 7.09
N VAL A 210 -21.08 3.52 6.36
CA VAL A 210 -20.07 3.61 5.30
C VAL A 210 -19.30 4.93 5.40
N ALA A 211 -18.00 4.87 5.17
CA ALA A 211 -17.11 6.02 5.07
C ALA A 211 -16.37 6.03 3.73
N ILE A 212 -16.08 7.23 3.22
CA ILE A 212 -15.14 7.41 2.12
C ILE A 212 -13.81 7.85 2.70
N ALA A 213 -12.75 7.08 2.46
CA ALA A 213 -11.41 7.42 2.91
C ALA A 213 -10.85 8.59 2.10
N THR A 214 -10.30 9.55 2.82
CA THR A 214 -9.40 10.57 2.30
C THR A 214 -8.09 10.49 3.08
N ASP A 215 -7.04 11.12 2.57
CA ASP A 215 -5.80 11.26 3.31
C ASP A 215 -6.05 11.79 4.72
N LEU A 216 -5.34 11.19 5.68
CA LEU A 216 -5.44 11.47 7.12
C LEU A 216 -6.75 10.99 7.80
N LEU A 217 -7.59 10.16 7.16
CA LEU A 217 -8.67 9.44 7.87
C LEU A 217 -8.07 8.55 8.97
N VAL A 218 -8.63 8.65 10.18
CA VAL A 218 -8.33 7.79 11.33
C VAL A 218 -9.62 7.10 11.75
N ILE A 219 -9.52 5.80 12.05
CA ILE A 219 -10.64 4.97 12.49
C ILE A 219 -10.27 4.34 13.82
N ASP A 220 -10.89 4.82 14.90
CA ASP A 220 -10.73 4.21 16.23
C ASP A 220 -11.73 3.05 16.33
N VAL A 221 -11.24 1.83 16.46
CA VAL A 221 -12.08 0.61 16.53
C VAL A 221 -12.00 0.00 17.92
N SER A 222 -13.16 -0.16 18.55
CA SER A 222 -13.32 -0.91 19.79
C SER A 222 -14.41 -1.96 19.64
N LYS A 223 -14.60 -2.82 20.65
CA LYS A 223 -15.67 -3.84 20.63
C LYS A 223 -17.07 -3.24 20.58
N ASN A 224 -17.24 -2.01 21.09
CA ASN A 224 -18.55 -1.37 21.22
C ASN A 224 -18.75 -0.27 20.17
N ASP A 225 -17.71 0.53 19.94
CA ASP A 225 -17.79 1.75 19.14
C ASP A 225 -16.75 1.77 18.01
N ILE A 226 -17.11 2.45 16.91
CA ILE A 226 -16.21 2.82 15.83
C ILE A 226 -16.32 4.33 15.62
N ILE A 227 -15.21 5.06 15.73
CA ILE A 227 -15.18 6.52 15.65
C ILE A 227 -14.30 6.94 14.47
N LEU A 228 -14.87 7.74 13.57
CA LEU A 228 -14.14 8.34 12.46
C LEU A 228 -13.55 9.68 12.88
N ARG A 229 -12.29 9.91 12.54
CA ARG A 229 -11.55 11.14 12.83
C ARG A 229 -10.70 11.52 11.64
N ARG A 230 -10.18 12.74 11.64
CA ARG A 230 -9.15 13.19 10.71
C ARG A 230 -7.93 13.63 11.50
N ALA A 231 -6.77 13.09 11.16
CA ALA A 231 -5.52 13.55 11.75
C ALA A 231 -5.23 14.99 11.30
N VAL A 232 -4.73 15.80 12.24
CA VAL A 232 -4.11 17.10 11.97
C VAL A 232 -2.62 16.89 12.19
N VAL A 233 -1.85 17.01 11.11
CA VAL A 233 -0.41 16.77 11.09
C VAL A 233 0.32 18.03 10.66
N SER A 234 1.60 18.14 11.00
CA SER A 234 2.45 19.22 10.49
C SER A 234 2.74 19.00 9.02
N ASP A 235 2.53 20.02 8.18
CA ASP A 235 2.97 20.02 6.77
C ASP A 235 4.50 20.08 6.63
N TYR A 236 5.20 20.36 7.74
CA TYR A 236 6.66 20.44 7.84
C TYR A 236 7.19 19.47 8.91
N ALA A 237 6.69 18.22 8.89
CA ALA A 237 7.07 17.22 9.88
C ALA A 237 8.58 16.87 9.84
N TRP A 238 9.16 16.62 11.02
CA TRP A 238 10.49 16.02 11.18
C TRP A 238 10.37 14.52 11.47
N TYR A 239 11.50 13.80 11.48
CA TYR A 239 11.52 12.40 11.88
C TYR A 239 10.94 12.21 13.30
N PRO A 240 10.20 11.11 13.54
CA PRO A 240 9.77 10.77 14.90
C PRO A 240 11.01 10.56 15.78
N GLN A 241 10.83 10.77 17.09
CA GLN A 241 11.85 10.44 18.09
C GLN A 241 12.28 8.98 17.90
N PRO A 242 13.54 8.70 17.49
CA PRO A 242 13.97 7.33 17.26
C PRO A 242 14.21 6.63 18.58
N TYR A 243 13.99 5.31 18.60
CA TYR A 243 14.53 4.48 19.65
C TYR A 243 16.04 4.30 19.42
N ILE A 244 16.85 4.81 20.34
CA ILE A 244 18.31 4.66 20.30
C ILE A 244 18.69 3.39 21.05
N TYR A 245 19.24 2.42 20.33
CA TYR A 245 19.72 1.17 20.93
C TYR A 245 20.92 1.42 21.87
N PRO A 246 21.03 0.69 22.98
CA PRO A 246 22.24 0.69 23.80
C PRO A 246 23.49 0.29 23.01
N GLN A 247 24.62 0.95 23.26
CA GLN A 247 25.87 0.74 22.52
C GLN A 247 26.38 -0.70 22.57
N ASP A 248 26.10 -1.43 23.66
CA ASP A 248 26.47 -2.83 23.82
C ASP A 248 25.65 -3.78 22.92
N GLN A 249 24.50 -3.35 22.41
CA GLN A 249 23.65 -4.10 21.47
C GLN A 249 23.95 -3.78 20.00
N ILE A 250 24.54 -2.62 19.74
CA ILE A 250 24.82 -2.13 18.39
C ILE A 250 26.06 -2.83 17.81
N ALA A 251 25.98 -3.31 16.57
CA ALA A 251 27.12 -3.83 15.83
C ALA A 251 28.09 -2.69 15.46
N PRO A 252 29.41 -2.91 15.47
CA PRO A 252 30.36 -1.89 15.04
C PRO A 252 30.06 -1.46 13.58
N PRO A 253 30.35 -0.20 13.22
CA PRO A 253 30.21 0.24 11.84
C PRO A 253 31.11 -0.61 10.92
N LYS A 254 30.70 -0.79 9.67
CA LYS A 254 31.48 -1.55 8.68
C LYS A 254 32.75 -0.80 8.27
N TYR A 255 32.68 0.53 8.25
CA TYR A 255 33.79 1.41 7.90
C TYR A 255 34.16 2.29 9.10
N ASP A 256 35.46 2.50 9.29
CA ASP A 256 36.00 3.20 10.46
C ASP A 256 35.88 4.72 10.32
N GLY A 257 34.67 5.23 10.57
CA GLY A 257 34.37 6.67 10.58
C GLY A 257 33.94 7.23 9.22
N PRO A 258 33.46 8.50 9.21
CA PRO A 258 32.72 9.09 8.10
C PRO A 258 33.50 9.23 6.79
N PHE A 259 34.83 9.20 6.86
CA PHE A 259 35.71 9.43 5.72
C PHE A 259 36.37 8.15 5.19
N ALA A 260 36.19 7.01 5.86
CA ALA A 260 36.90 5.76 5.55
C ALA A 260 36.66 5.19 4.15
N GLN A 261 35.61 5.66 3.46
CA GLN A 261 35.22 5.20 2.12
C GLN A 261 35.67 6.15 1.01
N LEU A 262 36.27 7.30 1.36
CA LEU A 262 36.71 8.29 0.37
C LEU A 262 38.14 8.00 -0.08
N SER A 263 38.41 8.27 -1.36
CA SER A 263 39.78 8.23 -1.89
C SER A 263 40.56 9.47 -1.48
N ASP A 264 41.90 9.40 -1.51
CA ASP A 264 42.78 10.53 -1.20
C ASP A 264 42.45 11.79 -2.01
N THR A 265 42.05 11.61 -3.28
CA THR A 265 41.61 12.72 -4.15
C THR A 265 40.38 13.44 -3.58
N LEU A 266 39.39 12.69 -3.09
CA LEU A 266 38.19 13.27 -2.50
C LEU A 266 38.48 13.88 -1.14
N LEU A 267 39.28 13.21 -0.30
CA LEU A 267 39.72 13.72 1.00
C LEU A 267 40.45 15.06 0.86
N GLY A 268 41.38 15.16 -0.10
CA GLY A 268 42.10 16.40 -0.39
C GLY A 268 41.25 17.53 -0.97
N SER A 269 39.99 17.25 -1.33
CA SER A 269 39.04 18.24 -1.85
C SER A 269 38.04 18.73 -0.79
N ILE A 270 38.05 18.17 0.42
CA ILE A 270 37.21 18.62 1.53
C ILE A 270 37.69 19.99 1.99
N VAL A 271 36.79 20.97 2.05
CA VAL A 271 37.07 22.28 2.66
C VAL A 271 37.20 22.07 4.17
N PRO A 272 38.33 22.42 4.80
CA PRO A 272 38.49 22.30 6.25
C PRO A 272 37.43 23.11 7.01
N GLU A 273 36.86 22.52 8.07
CA GLU A 273 35.81 23.12 8.90
C GLU A 273 36.22 24.51 9.42
N GLU A 274 37.50 24.70 9.75
CA GLU A 274 38.04 25.96 10.29
C GLU A 274 37.86 27.15 9.33
N ILE A 275 37.68 26.89 8.03
CA ILE A 275 37.46 27.94 7.02
C ILE A 275 36.05 28.54 7.14
N TYR A 276 35.05 27.74 7.50
CA TYR A 276 33.64 28.17 7.52
C TYR A 276 33.00 28.16 8.91
N GLU A 277 33.63 27.54 9.90
CA GLU A 277 33.21 27.59 11.30
C GLU A 277 33.92 28.69 12.10
N SER A 278 34.79 29.50 11.49
CA SER A 278 35.38 30.64 12.19
C SER A 278 34.27 31.57 12.68
N ASP A 279 34.14 31.72 14.00
CA ASP A 279 33.27 32.72 14.62
C ASP A 279 33.65 34.10 14.05
N LYS A 280 32.78 34.66 13.20
CA LYS A 280 32.85 36.06 12.81
C LYS A 280 32.27 36.95 13.90
#